data_AF-A0A7C5IF80-F1
#
_entry.id   AF-A0A7C5IF80-F1
#
_cell.length_a   1.000
_cell.length_b   1.000
_cell.length_c   1.000
_cell.angle_alpha   90.00
_cell.angle_beta   90.00
_cell.angle_gamma   90.00
#
_symmetry.space_group_name_H-M   'P 1'
#
loop_
_entity.id
_entity.type
_entity.pdbx_description
1 polymer ?
#
loop_
_entity_poly.entity_id
_entity_poly.type
_entity_poly.pdbx_seq_one_letter_code
_entity_poly.pdbx_strand_id
1 'polypeptide(L)'
;MRFKFKSKGKNAWFRVKKVLEKANIVLEVLDARDPLATRSLDLEGLIKNLNKKFLLVLNKTDLVPKNIAKKWVEYFKSFGYIATAINAKNKKDIEKLKRKIRSLVEEKPIVLAIVGYPNVGKSTLINGLKGRYVAETSPIPGFTKGEKLVKIDENFFIFDTPGILPLRKINFTELALKGFISPEKLKNPLTPALKLLNEILRLMPNLLQKTYKIKADDAYEVLKLLAAKRGFLLKGGELNIDEASRLILRDWQSGKLKFYKLPENFNL
;
A
#
# COMPACT_ATOMS: atom_id res chain seq x y z
N MET A 1 7.58 -2.65 24.49
CA MET A 1 7.83 -2.65 23.02
C MET A 1 7.58 -1.28 22.35
N ARG A 2 8.00 -0.15 22.98
CA ARG A 2 7.81 1.23 22.45
C ARG A 2 9.06 1.82 21.76
N PHE A 3 10.24 1.21 21.95
CA PHE A 3 11.52 1.82 21.56
C PHE A 3 12.05 1.46 20.16
N LYS A 4 11.59 0.38 19.49
CA LYS A 4 12.14 -0.04 18.18
C LYS A 4 11.53 0.63 16.94
N PHE A 5 10.39 1.33 17.06
CA PHE A 5 9.75 2.01 15.92
C PHE A 5 10.25 3.44 15.69
N LYS A 6 10.56 4.20 16.75
CA LYS A 6 11.05 5.59 16.65
C LYS A 6 12.44 5.68 15.97
N SER A 7 13.38 4.79 16.34
CA SER A 7 14.74 4.82 15.79
C SER A 7 14.80 4.36 14.33
N LYS A 8 13.97 3.39 13.94
CA LYS A 8 13.85 2.95 12.54
C LYS A 8 13.17 4.01 11.65
N GLY A 9 12.21 4.78 12.17
CA GLY A 9 11.50 5.82 11.43
C GLY A 9 12.39 6.99 10.98
N LYS A 10 13.14 7.61 11.90
CA LYS A 10 14.05 8.72 11.57
C LYS A 10 15.13 8.31 10.57
N ASN A 11 15.71 7.11 10.76
CA ASN A 11 16.69 6.55 9.84
C ASN A 11 16.08 6.22 8.46
N ALA A 12 14.81 5.81 8.40
CA ALA A 12 14.12 5.56 7.13
C ALA A 12 13.86 6.86 6.35
N TRP A 13 13.38 7.91 7.01
CA TRP A 13 13.14 9.21 6.37
C TRP A 13 14.43 9.89 5.88
N PHE A 14 15.52 9.77 6.64
CA PHE A 14 16.84 10.23 6.19
C PHE A 14 17.31 9.49 4.92
N ARG A 15 17.14 8.16 4.88
CA ARG A 15 17.45 7.36 3.69
C ARG A 15 16.58 7.73 2.49
N VAL A 16 15.29 7.97 2.72
CA VAL A 16 14.36 8.41 1.68
C VAL A 16 14.81 9.76 1.12
N LYS A 17 15.11 10.75 1.97
CA LYS A 17 15.59 12.06 1.51
C LYS A 17 16.82 11.93 0.60
N LYS A 18 17.83 11.16 1.02
CA LYS A 18 19.04 10.91 0.20
C LYS A 18 18.72 10.29 -1.16
N VAL A 19 17.78 9.35 -1.21
CA VAL A 19 17.35 8.74 -2.47
C VAL A 19 16.60 9.75 -3.34
N LEU A 20 15.70 10.55 -2.76
CA LEU A 20 14.94 11.56 -3.49
C LEU A 20 15.84 12.62 -4.11
N GLU A 21 16.89 13.07 -3.39
CA GLU A 21 17.87 14.04 -3.90
C GLU A 21 18.54 13.56 -5.19
N LYS A 22 18.81 12.25 -5.31
CA LYS A 22 19.47 11.62 -6.45
C LYS A 22 18.53 11.17 -7.57
N ALA A 23 17.25 11.01 -7.29
CA ALA A 23 16.26 10.63 -8.30
C ALA A 23 15.84 11.84 -9.16
N ASN A 24 15.49 11.60 -10.42
CA ASN A 24 14.84 12.61 -11.28
C ASN A 24 13.32 12.43 -11.36
N ILE A 25 12.81 11.27 -10.96
CA ILE A 25 11.37 11.01 -10.81
C ILE A 25 11.07 10.13 -9.61
N VAL A 26 9.94 10.40 -8.96
CA VAL A 26 9.48 9.70 -7.76
C VAL A 26 8.08 9.12 -8.00
N LEU A 27 7.91 7.84 -7.65
CA LEU A 27 6.58 7.20 -7.58
C LEU A 27 6.18 7.05 -6.13
N GLU A 28 5.03 7.62 -5.74
CA GLU A 28 4.36 7.22 -4.51
C GLU A 28 3.32 6.15 -4.82
N VAL A 29 3.55 4.96 -4.28
CA VAL A 29 2.66 3.82 -4.45
C VAL A 29 1.59 3.85 -3.38
N LEU A 30 0.33 3.90 -3.82
CA LEU A 30 -0.87 3.89 -2.99
C LEU A 30 -1.62 2.55 -3.16
N ASP A 31 -2.42 2.17 -2.17
CA ASP A 31 -3.34 1.04 -2.29
C ASP A 31 -4.67 1.52 -2.88
N ALA A 32 -5.08 0.98 -4.03
CA ALA A 32 -6.28 1.43 -4.75
C ALA A 32 -7.59 1.27 -3.96
N ARG A 33 -7.60 0.48 -2.88
CA ARG A 33 -8.78 0.28 -2.03
C ARG A 33 -9.06 1.45 -1.10
N ASP A 34 -8.01 2.13 -0.64
CA ASP A 34 -8.10 3.34 0.18
C ASP A 34 -6.84 4.21 -0.06
N PRO A 35 -6.80 4.91 -1.22
CA PRO A 35 -5.63 5.69 -1.61
C PRO A 35 -5.31 6.81 -0.62
N LEU A 36 -6.34 7.45 -0.05
CA LEU A 36 -6.16 8.53 0.93
C LEU A 36 -5.54 8.03 2.23
N ALA A 37 -5.96 6.86 2.74
CA ALA A 37 -5.36 6.31 3.95
C ALA A 37 -3.90 5.89 3.76
N THR A 38 -3.49 5.60 2.52
CA THR A 38 -2.15 5.14 2.15
C THR A 38 -1.25 6.22 1.54
N ARG A 39 -1.70 7.47 1.57
CA ARG A 39 -0.99 8.65 1.06
C ARG A 39 -0.23 9.38 2.15
N SER A 40 0.93 9.93 1.81
CA SER A 40 1.83 10.61 2.74
C SER A 40 2.07 12.06 2.35
N LEU A 41 1.26 12.99 2.86
CA LEU A 41 1.43 14.43 2.56
C LEU A 41 2.82 14.98 2.95
N ASP A 42 3.42 14.47 4.03
CA ASP A 42 4.78 14.84 4.44
C ASP A 42 5.83 14.45 3.37
N LEU A 43 5.61 13.32 2.70
CA LEU A 43 6.49 12.82 1.63
C LEU A 43 6.31 13.67 0.38
N GLU A 44 5.06 13.98 0.02
CA GLU A 44 4.76 14.85 -1.11
C GLU A 44 5.34 16.25 -0.93
N GLY A 45 5.25 16.82 0.28
CA GLY A 45 5.89 18.09 0.61
C GLY A 45 7.41 18.05 0.42
N LEU A 46 8.07 16.98 0.86
CA LEU A 46 9.50 16.79 0.64
C LEU A 46 9.86 16.67 -0.86
N ILE A 47 9.07 15.94 -1.63
CA ILE A 47 9.27 15.77 -3.08
C ILE A 47 9.13 17.11 -3.81
N LYS A 48 8.10 17.89 -3.45
CA LYS A 48 7.89 19.25 -3.99
C LYS A 48 9.05 20.18 -3.65
N ASN A 49 9.51 20.18 -2.40
CA ASN A 49 10.64 21.00 -1.96
C ASN A 49 11.96 20.66 -2.69
N LEU A 50 12.13 19.40 -3.11
CA LEU A 50 13.28 18.96 -3.89
C LEU A 50 13.09 19.16 -5.42
N ASN A 51 11.98 19.79 -5.83
CA ASN A 51 11.59 20.03 -7.22
C ASN A 51 11.66 18.75 -8.11
N LYS A 52 11.22 17.61 -7.57
CA LYS A 52 11.28 16.33 -8.28
C LYS A 52 9.97 16.04 -9.00
N LYS A 53 10.07 15.46 -10.21
CA LYS A 53 8.90 14.95 -10.93
C LYS A 53 8.24 13.85 -10.10
N PHE A 54 6.91 13.88 -10.02
CA PHE A 54 6.15 13.05 -9.10
C PHE A 54 4.94 12.39 -9.78
N LEU A 55 4.76 11.08 -9.56
CA LEU A 55 3.65 10.31 -10.10
C LEU A 55 3.01 9.46 -8.99
N LEU A 56 1.72 9.64 -8.76
CA LEU A 56 0.92 8.77 -7.91
C LEU A 56 0.59 7.47 -8.65
N VAL A 57 0.85 6.33 -8.01
CA VAL A 57 0.61 5.00 -8.57
C VAL A 57 -0.35 4.23 -7.68
N LEU A 58 -1.62 4.15 -8.09
CA LEU A 58 -2.67 3.41 -7.40
C LEU A 58 -2.55 1.93 -7.76
N ASN A 59 -1.93 1.16 -6.88
CA ASN A 59 -1.65 -0.25 -7.10
C ASN A 59 -2.73 -1.17 -6.54
N LYS A 60 -2.71 -2.46 -6.90
CA LYS A 60 -3.69 -3.49 -6.52
C LYS A 60 -5.08 -3.27 -7.12
N THR A 61 -5.13 -2.81 -8.38
CA THR A 61 -6.40 -2.62 -9.09
C THR A 61 -7.21 -3.92 -9.29
N ASP A 62 -6.63 -5.10 -9.05
CA ASP A 62 -7.35 -6.38 -9.00
C ASP A 62 -8.30 -6.53 -7.80
N LEU A 63 -8.15 -5.67 -6.80
CA LEU A 63 -8.97 -5.65 -5.59
C LEU A 63 -10.12 -4.63 -5.63
N VAL A 64 -10.17 -3.80 -6.68
CA VAL A 64 -11.23 -2.79 -6.87
C VAL A 64 -11.84 -2.90 -8.27
N PRO A 65 -13.13 -2.58 -8.44
CA PRO A 65 -13.72 -2.48 -9.77
C PRO A 65 -12.99 -1.43 -10.65
N LYS A 66 -12.92 -1.68 -11.97
CA LYS A 66 -12.19 -0.81 -12.91
C LYS A 66 -12.68 0.64 -12.89
N ASN A 67 -13.99 0.85 -12.78
CA ASN A 67 -14.59 2.17 -12.70
C ASN A 67 -14.18 2.92 -11.42
N ILE A 68 -14.02 2.22 -10.29
CA ILE A 68 -13.58 2.82 -9.02
C ILE A 68 -12.10 3.23 -9.09
N ALA A 69 -11.23 2.41 -9.67
CA ALA A 69 -9.84 2.78 -9.91
C ALA A 69 -9.74 4.03 -10.80
N LYS A 70 -10.59 4.13 -11.83
CA LYS A 70 -10.67 5.32 -12.70
C LYS A 70 -11.12 6.56 -11.92
N LYS A 71 -12.17 6.46 -11.10
CA LYS A 71 -12.64 7.57 -10.24
C LYS A 71 -11.54 8.11 -9.34
N TRP A 72 -10.76 7.24 -8.69
CA TRP A 72 -9.64 7.68 -7.85
C TRP A 72 -8.53 8.39 -8.64
N VAL A 73 -8.23 7.94 -9.86
CA VAL A 73 -7.25 8.63 -10.73
C VAL A 73 -7.74 10.02 -11.10
N GLU A 74 -9.01 10.16 -11.50
CA GLU A 74 -9.59 11.47 -11.83
C GLU A 74 -9.68 12.39 -10.61
N TYR A 75 -10.00 11.85 -9.43
CA TYR A 75 -9.94 12.58 -8.18
C TYR A 75 -8.55 13.18 -7.95
N PHE A 76 -7.46 12.41 -8.05
CA PHE A 76 -6.13 13.00 -7.86
C PHE A 76 -5.76 14.03 -8.94
N LYS A 77 -6.17 13.80 -10.19
CA LYS A 77 -5.95 14.76 -11.28
C LYS A 77 -6.67 16.08 -11.07
N SER A 78 -7.87 16.09 -10.49
CA SER A 78 -8.59 17.35 -10.21
C SER A 78 -7.86 18.22 -9.18
N PHE A 79 -6.97 17.62 -8.37
CA PHE A 79 -6.07 18.34 -7.46
C PHE A 79 -4.67 18.61 -8.06
N GLY A 80 -4.51 18.45 -9.38
CA GLY A 80 -3.26 18.74 -10.09
C GLY A 80 -2.19 17.64 -10.01
N TYR A 81 -2.52 16.45 -9.48
CA TYR A 81 -1.56 15.35 -9.44
C TYR A 81 -1.53 14.57 -10.75
N ILE A 82 -0.34 14.14 -11.16
CA ILE A 82 -0.20 13.10 -12.17
C ILE A 82 -0.45 11.76 -11.47
N ALA A 83 -1.45 11.00 -11.92
CA ALA A 83 -1.82 9.73 -11.33
C ALA A 83 -2.08 8.64 -12.37
N THR A 84 -1.80 7.39 -12.03
CA THR A 84 -2.18 6.20 -12.80
C THR A 84 -2.55 5.04 -11.89
N ALA A 85 -3.45 4.19 -12.34
CA ALA A 85 -3.82 2.96 -11.65
C ALA A 85 -3.25 1.73 -12.37
N ILE A 86 -2.72 0.77 -11.61
CA ILE A 86 -2.09 -0.45 -12.13
C ILE A 86 -2.37 -1.67 -11.24
N ASN A 87 -2.22 -2.86 -11.80
CA ASN A 87 -1.91 -4.06 -11.04
C ASN A 87 -0.42 -4.39 -11.25
N ALA A 88 0.41 -4.23 -10.22
CA ALA A 88 1.84 -4.53 -10.30
C ALA A 88 2.17 -6.01 -10.63
N LYS A 89 1.21 -6.93 -10.50
CA LYS A 89 1.35 -8.34 -10.94
C LYS A 89 1.05 -8.53 -12.44
N ASN A 90 0.45 -7.53 -13.09
CA ASN A 90 0.07 -7.59 -14.50
C ASN A 90 1.15 -6.96 -15.39
N LYS A 91 1.72 -7.75 -16.30
CA LYS A 91 2.80 -7.29 -17.21
C LYS A 91 2.37 -6.12 -18.11
N LYS A 92 1.13 -6.12 -18.63
CA LYS A 92 0.65 -5.04 -19.52
C LYS A 92 0.57 -3.70 -18.77
N ASP A 93 0.15 -3.72 -17.52
CA ASP A 93 0.11 -2.53 -16.68
C ASP A 93 1.51 -2.01 -16.34
N ILE A 94 2.47 -2.90 -16.08
CA ILE A 94 3.88 -2.53 -15.88
C ILE A 94 4.45 -1.85 -17.14
N GLU A 95 4.21 -2.40 -18.33
CA GLU A 95 4.69 -1.78 -19.57
C GLU A 95 4.02 -0.42 -19.84
N LYS A 96 2.72 -0.30 -19.53
CA LYS A 96 2.03 1.01 -19.56
C LYS A 96 2.68 2.01 -18.59
N LEU A 97 3.02 1.57 -17.38
CA LEU A 97 3.70 2.42 -16.41
C LEU A 97 5.10 2.83 -16.88
N LYS A 98 5.91 1.91 -17.43
CA LYS A 98 7.24 2.24 -17.99
C LYS A 98 7.14 3.32 -19.06
N ARG A 99 6.19 3.19 -20.01
CA ARG A 99 5.95 4.22 -21.04
C ARG A 99 5.56 5.56 -20.43
N LYS A 100 4.68 5.56 -19.42
CA LYS A 100 4.28 6.79 -18.72
C LYS A 100 5.47 7.45 -18.01
N ILE A 101 6.32 6.67 -17.33
CA ILE A 101 7.54 7.18 -16.69
C ILE A 101 8.46 7.82 -17.72
N ARG A 102 8.72 7.14 -18.84
CA ARG A 102 9.55 7.67 -19.93
C ARG A 102 9.00 8.96 -20.53
N SER A 103 7.68 9.08 -20.68
CA SER A 103 7.06 10.32 -21.17
C SER A 103 7.15 11.50 -20.19
N LEU A 104 7.41 11.23 -18.91
CA LEU A 104 7.53 12.28 -17.90
C LEU A 104 8.98 12.75 -17.73
N VAL A 105 9.98 11.97 -18.15
CA VAL A 105 11.40 12.27 -17.91
C VAL A 105 12.17 12.32 -19.22
N GLU A 106 12.55 13.53 -19.61
CA GLU A 106 13.39 13.81 -20.78
C GLU A 106 14.85 13.39 -20.52
N GLU A 107 15.39 13.79 -19.37
CA GLU A 107 16.75 13.48 -18.91
C GLU A 107 17.07 11.98 -18.93
N LYS A 108 18.30 11.63 -19.34
CA LYS A 108 18.85 10.28 -19.27
C LYS A 108 20.13 10.28 -18.43
N PRO A 109 20.37 9.23 -17.61
CA PRO A 109 19.49 8.09 -17.40
C PRO A 109 18.27 8.43 -16.52
N ILE A 110 17.18 7.69 -16.65
CA ILE A 110 16.03 7.78 -15.72
C ILE A 110 16.44 7.14 -14.40
N VAL A 111 16.34 7.90 -13.30
CA VAL A 111 16.64 7.43 -11.95
C VAL A 111 15.37 7.55 -11.11
N LEU A 112 14.72 6.41 -10.90
CA LEU A 112 13.43 6.30 -10.26
C LEU A 112 13.55 5.99 -8.77
N ALA A 113 12.93 6.82 -7.94
CA ALA A 113 12.66 6.47 -6.55
C ALA A 113 11.24 5.92 -6.41
N ILE A 114 11.08 4.74 -5.79
CA ILE A 114 9.76 4.17 -5.49
C ILE A 114 9.53 4.24 -3.99
N VAL A 115 8.57 5.03 -3.55
CA VAL A 115 8.26 5.31 -2.14
C VAL A 115 6.80 4.98 -1.82
N GLY A 116 6.45 5.01 -0.53
CA GLY A 116 5.10 4.72 -0.03
C GLY A 116 5.09 3.82 1.21
N TYR A 117 3.93 3.68 1.84
CA TYR A 117 3.77 2.93 3.09
C TYR A 117 3.94 1.41 2.94
N PRO A 118 4.11 0.64 4.04
CA PRO A 118 4.24 -0.81 3.94
C PRO A 118 3.03 -1.45 3.26
N ASN A 119 3.25 -2.59 2.61
CA ASN A 119 2.20 -3.42 2.01
C ASN A 119 1.33 -2.80 0.89
N VAL A 120 1.57 -1.56 0.45
CA VAL A 120 0.95 -0.98 -0.77
C VAL A 120 1.40 -1.67 -2.07
N GLY A 121 2.41 -2.55 -2.00
CA GLY A 121 2.89 -3.36 -3.13
C GLY A 121 4.13 -2.81 -3.85
N LYS A 122 4.94 -1.97 -3.19
CA LYS A 122 6.22 -1.47 -3.72
C LYS A 122 7.16 -2.58 -4.19
N SER A 123 7.37 -3.62 -3.38
CA SER A 123 8.27 -4.72 -3.74
C SER A 123 7.75 -5.50 -4.96
N THR A 124 6.43 -5.70 -5.05
CA THR A 124 5.80 -6.29 -6.25
C THR A 124 6.02 -5.41 -7.47
N LEU A 125 5.89 -4.09 -7.33
CA LEU A 125 6.14 -3.14 -8.41
C LEU A 125 7.60 -3.14 -8.85
N ILE A 126 8.56 -3.10 -7.91
CA ILE A 126 9.99 -3.20 -8.19
C ILE A 126 10.30 -4.49 -8.96
N ASN A 127 9.75 -5.62 -8.52
CA ASN A 127 9.96 -6.90 -9.20
C ASN A 127 9.31 -6.94 -10.58
N GLY A 128 8.12 -6.34 -10.74
CA GLY A 128 7.48 -6.19 -12.04
C GLY A 128 8.32 -5.35 -13.00
N LEU A 129 8.87 -4.23 -12.53
CA LEU A 129 9.71 -3.33 -13.32
C LEU A 129 11.05 -3.99 -13.71
N LYS A 130 11.69 -4.72 -12.79
CA LYS A 130 12.92 -5.49 -13.03
C LYS A 130 12.78 -6.52 -14.16
N GLY A 131 11.60 -7.10 -14.34
CA GLY A 131 11.43 -8.19 -15.30
C GLY A 131 12.28 -9.42 -14.96
N ARG A 132 12.66 -10.22 -15.97
CA ARG A 132 13.47 -11.44 -15.81
C ARG A 132 14.98 -11.21 -15.90
N TYR A 133 15.41 -10.10 -16.49
CA TYR A 133 16.84 -9.77 -16.68
C TYR A 133 17.23 -8.69 -15.68
N VAL A 134 17.97 -9.07 -14.63
CA VAL A 134 18.69 -8.12 -13.80
C VAL A 134 20.11 -8.10 -14.35
N ALA A 135 20.47 -7.05 -15.07
CA ALA A 135 21.88 -6.82 -15.36
C ALA A 135 22.60 -6.52 -14.03
N GLU A 136 23.81 -7.05 -13.88
CA GLU A 136 24.66 -6.77 -12.72
C GLU A 136 24.84 -5.26 -12.52
N THR A 137 24.98 -4.86 -11.26
CA THR A 137 25.14 -3.47 -10.83
C THR A 137 26.28 -2.81 -11.61
N SER A 138 25.95 -1.94 -12.57
CA SER A 138 26.96 -1.12 -13.25
C SER A 138 27.29 0.09 -12.37
N PRO A 139 28.58 0.45 -12.19
CA PRO A 139 28.93 1.70 -11.53
C PRO A 139 28.42 2.87 -12.35
N ILE A 140 27.58 3.73 -11.75
CA ILE A 140 27.12 4.97 -12.37
C ILE A 140 27.89 6.13 -11.75
N PRO A 141 28.51 7.02 -12.55
CA PRO A 141 29.13 8.25 -12.05
C PRO A 141 28.16 9.05 -11.16
N GLY A 142 28.62 9.43 -9.96
CA GLY A 142 27.79 10.11 -8.95
C GLY A 142 27.06 9.21 -7.96
N PHE A 143 27.14 7.89 -8.10
CA PHE A 143 26.53 6.91 -7.18
C PHE A 143 27.62 6.06 -6.52
N THR A 144 27.54 5.88 -5.20
CA THR A 144 28.55 5.15 -4.42
C THR A 144 28.26 3.64 -4.40
N LYS A 145 29.33 2.82 -4.39
CA LYS A 145 29.23 1.36 -4.16
C LYS A 145 28.53 1.11 -2.81
N GLY A 146 27.29 0.63 -2.83
CA GLY A 146 26.48 0.36 -1.62
C GLY A 146 25.06 0.93 -1.69
N GLU A 147 24.79 1.88 -2.59
CA GLU A 147 23.42 2.26 -2.90
C GLU A 147 22.75 1.12 -3.66
N LYS A 148 21.56 0.68 -3.19
CA LYS A 148 20.79 -0.40 -3.83
C LYS A 148 20.12 0.09 -5.11
N LEU A 149 20.92 0.49 -6.06
CA LEU A 149 20.49 0.87 -7.39
C LEU A 149 20.32 -0.39 -8.23
N VAL A 150 19.16 -0.52 -8.83
CA VAL A 150 18.78 -1.64 -9.69
C VAL A 150 18.71 -1.14 -11.12
N LYS A 151 19.52 -1.72 -12.00
CA LYS A 151 19.44 -1.47 -13.45
C LYS A 151 18.24 -2.22 -14.04
N ILE A 152 17.39 -1.50 -14.74
CA ILE A 152 16.23 -2.04 -15.48
C ILE A 152 16.58 -2.17 -16.96
N ASP A 153 17.22 -1.15 -17.51
CA ASP A 153 17.84 -1.15 -18.83
C ASP A 153 19.02 -0.15 -18.85
N GLU A 154 19.63 0.09 -20.01
CA GLU A 154 20.77 0.99 -20.16
C GLU A 154 20.54 2.41 -19.63
N ASN A 155 19.31 2.92 -19.77
CA ASN A 155 18.95 4.29 -19.45
C ASN A 155 17.85 4.38 -18.37
N PHE A 156 17.67 3.33 -17.57
CA PHE A 156 16.63 3.28 -16.54
C PHE A 156 17.09 2.49 -15.31
N PHE A 157 17.16 3.19 -14.19
CA PHE A 157 17.56 2.69 -12.88
C PHE A 157 16.50 2.95 -11.82
N ILE A 158 16.44 2.09 -10.80
CA ILE A 158 15.54 2.20 -9.64
C ILE A 158 16.36 2.20 -8.36
N PHE A 159 16.08 3.12 -7.46
CA PHE A 159 16.50 3.00 -6.06
C PHE A 159 15.56 2.07 -5.29
N ASP A 160 16.10 1.00 -4.71
CA ASP A 160 15.39 0.15 -3.76
C ASP A 160 15.22 0.91 -2.43
N THR A 161 14.07 1.58 -2.25
CA THR A 161 13.78 2.29 -1.02
C THR A 161 12.98 1.42 -0.03
N PRO A 162 13.32 1.45 1.27
CA PRO A 162 12.51 0.80 2.27
C PRO A 162 11.14 1.49 2.37
N GLY A 163 10.11 0.74 2.79
CA GLY A 163 8.82 1.35 3.13
C GLY A 163 8.96 2.41 4.22
N ILE A 164 8.39 3.59 3.97
CA ILE A 164 8.29 4.63 4.98
C ILE A 164 7.15 4.30 5.94
N LEU A 165 7.26 4.73 7.19
CA LEU A 165 6.13 4.79 8.11
C LEU A 165 5.72 6.26 8.29
N PRO A 166 4.44 6.54 8.53
CA PRO A 166 3.98 7.88 8.87
C PRO A 166 4.80 8.50 10.00
N LEU A 167 5.12 9.79 9.91
CA LEU A 167 5.86 10.52 10.95
C LEU A 167 5.01 10.73 12.20
N ARG A 168 3.69 10.88 12.02
CA ARG A 168 2.74 11.03 13.11
C ARG A 168 2.62 9.74 13.92
N LYS A 169 2.40 9.86 15.23
CA LYS A 169 2.11 8.70 16.09
C LYS A 169 0.79 8.07 15.65
N ILE A 170 0.88 6.93 14.98
CA ILE A 170 -0.29 6.11 14.64
C ILE A 170 -0.38 4.95 15.64
N ASN A 171 -1.58 4.68 16.15
CA ASN A 171 -1.82 3.55 17.04
C ASN A 171 -1.83 2.21 16.26
N PHE A 172 -1.73 1.08 16.98
CA PHE A 172 -1.69 -0.23 16.32
C PHE A 172 -2.98 -0.57 15.56
N THR A 173 -4.14 -0.09 16.00
CA THR A 173 -5.42 -0.28 15.34
C THR A 173 -5.41 0.31 13.93
N GLU A 174 -5.02 1.57 13.80
CA GLU A 174 -4.91 2.28 12.52
C GLU A 174 -3.84 1.64 11.61
N LEU A 175 -2.71 1.22 12.18
CA LEU A 175 -1.69 0.50 11.41
C LEU A 175 -2.23 -0.83 10.85
N ALA A 176 -3.07 -1.54 11.60
CA ALA A 176 -3.69 -2.79 11.15
C ALA A 176 -4.72 -2.58 10.05
N LEU A 177 -5.58 -1.56 10.20
CA LEU A 177 -6.61 -1.20 9.22
C LEU A 177 -6.00 -0.77 7.88
N LYS A 178 -4.90 0.00 7.93
CA LYS A 178 -4.10 0.37 6.76
C LYS A 178 -3.25 -0.78 6.21
N GLY A 179 -3.24 -1.92 6.88
CA GLY A 179 -2.49 -3.11 6.47
C GLY A 179 -0.99 -3.01 6.66
N PHE A 180 -0.48 -2.09 7.49
CA PHE A 180 0.96 -1.88 7.68
C PHE A 180 1.60 -2.88 8.64
N ILE A 181 0.79 -3.60 9.42
CA ILE A 181 1.23 -4.62 10.36
C ILE A 181 0.40 -5.89 10.20
N SER A 182 1.07 -7.04 10.36
CA SER A 182 0.41 -8.34 10.33
C SER A 182 -0.55 -8.50 11.51
N PRO A 183 -1.74 -9.10 11.31
CA PRO A 183 -2.70 -9.39 12.38
C PRO A 183 -2.10 -10.22 13.51
N GLU A 184 -1.11 -11.07 13.22
CA GLU A 184 -0.45 -11.93 14.22
C GLU A 184 0.36 -11.13 15.26
N LYS A 185 0.75 -9.89 14.92
CA LYS A 185 1.52 -9.02 15.82
C LYS A 185 0.62 -8.22 16.76
N LEU A 186 -0.69 -8.31 16.60
CA LEU A 186 -1.66 -7.55 17.38
C LEU A 186 -1.97 -8.26 18.69
N LYS A 187 -1.74 -7.57 19.82
CA LYS A 187 -2.20 -8.07 21.12
C LYS A 187 -3.72 -8.10 21.24
N ASN A 188 -4.40 -7.11 20.68
CA ASN A 188 -5.87 -7.00 20.65
C ASN A 188 -6.31 -6.85 19.18
N PRO A 189 -6.63 -7.96 18.48
CA PRO A 189 -7.13 -7.92 17.10
C PRO A 189 -8.61 -7.53 17.01
N LEU A 190 -9.37 -7.71 18.09
CA LEU A 190 -10.81 -7.45 18.14
C LEU A 190 -11.13 -5.99 17.76
N THR A 191 -10.44 -5.03 18.36
CA THR A 191 -10.71 -3.61 18.12
C THR A 191 -10.58 -3.21 16.63
N PRO A 192 -9.45 -3.49 15.93
CA PRO A 192 -9.36 -3.21 14.50
C PRO A 192 -10.33 -4.05 13.66
N ALA A 193 -10.61 -5.31 14.03
CA ALA A 193 -11.57 -6.13 13.29
C ALA A 193 -12.99 -5.55 13.36
N LEU A 194 -13.46 -5.14 14.54
CA LEU A 194 -14.77 -4.50 14.71
C LEU A 194 -14.87 -3.20 13.91
N LYS A 195 -13.84 -2.35 13.94
CA LYS A 195 -13.82 -1.12 13.14
C LYS A 195 -13.95 -1.41 11.65
N LEU A 196 -13.17 -2.37 11.14
CA LEU A 196 -13.24 -2.77 9.73
C LEU A 196 -14.61 -3.32 9.37
N LEU A 197 -15.17 -4.21 10.20
CA LEU A 197 -16.48 -4.81 9.97
C LEU A 197 -17.60 -3.77 10.00
N ASN A 198 -17.58 -2.82 10.93
CA ASN A 198 -18.54 -1.72 10.97
C ASN A 198 -18.47 -0.86 9.69
N GLU A 199 -17.27 -0.56 9.20
CA GLU A 199 -17.11 0.12 7.91
C GLU A 199 -17.66 -0.70 6.74
N ILE A 200 -17.41 -2.02 6.72
CA ILE A 200 -17.92 -2.93 5.68
C ILE A 200 -19.45 -3.00 5.72
N LEU A 201 -20.05 -3.18 6.90
CA LEU A 201 -21.50 -3.24 7.06
C LEU A 201 -22.17 -1.95 6.57
N ARG A 202 -21.55 -0.79 6.85
CA ARG A 202 -22.04 0.51 6.41
C ARG A 202 -21.90 0.74 4.91
N LEU A 203 -20.74 0.43 4.32
CA LEU A 203 -20.41 0.82 2.94
C LEU A 203 -20.65 -0.29 1.90
N MET A 204 -20.58 -1.55 2.31
CA MET A 204 -20.71 -2.73 1.45
C MET A 204 -21.40 -3.90 2.19
N PRO A 205 -22.67 -3.74 2.63
CA PRO A 205 -23.35 -4.71 3.52
C PRO A 205 -23.39 -6.14 2.97
N ASN A 206 -23.48 -6.30 1.65
CA ASN A 206 -23.54 -7.62 1.01
C ASN A 206 -22.18 -8.34 0.92
N LEU A 207 -21.07 -7.69 1.28
CA LEU A 207 -19.71 -8.24 1.10
C LEU A 207 -19.46 -9.47 2.00
N LEU A 208 -19.93 -9.43 3.24
CA LEU A 208 -19.74 -10.52 4.20
C LEU A 208 -20.57 -11.74 3.83
N GLN A 209 -21.82 -11.53 3.38
CA GLN A 209 -22.65 -12.60 2.85
C GLN A 209 -22.01 -13.22 1.61
N LYS A 210 -21.47 -12.42 0.69
CA LYS A 210 -20.80 -12.93 -0.52
C LYS A 210 -19.54 -13.74 -0.19
N THR A 211 -18.70 -13.23 0.71
CA THR A 211 -17.37 -13.80 1.02
C THR A 211 -17.44 -14.98 1.99
N TYR A 212 -18.26 -14.87 3.03
CA TYR A 212 -18.31 -15.82 4.14
C TYR A 212 -19.64 -16.55 4.26
N LYS A 213 -20.68 -16.16 3.51
CA LYS A 213 -22.07 -16.63 3.70
C LYS A 213 -22.53 -16.39 5.14
N ILE A 214 -22.24 -15.20 5.65
CA ILE A 214 -22.65 -14.71 6.97
C ILE A 214 -23.50 -13.45 6.75
N LYS A 215 -24.71 -13.46 7.31
CA LYS A 215 -25.62 -12.31 7.35
C LYS A 215 -25.82 -11.92 8.81
N ALA A 216 -25.37 -10.73 9.16
CA ALA A 216 -25.53 -10.12 10.48
C ALA A 216 -25.36 -8.62 10.33
N ASP A 217 -26.07 -7.86 11.16
CA ASP A 217 -26.05 -6.39 11.13
C ASP A 217 -25.13 -5.80 12.22
N ASP A 218 -24.54 -6.66 13.05
CA ASP A 218 -23.58 -6.29 14.09
C ASP A 218 -22.20 -6.95 13.84
N ALA A 219 -21.14 -6.16 14.01
CA ALA A 219 -19.78 -6.62 13.76
C ALA A 219 -19.31 -7.72 14.73
N TYR A 220 -19.76 -7.69 15.99
CA TYR A 220 -19.39 -8.72 16.96
C TYR A 220 -20.12 -10.04 16.65
N GLU A 221 -21.38 -9.97 16.24
CA GLU A 221 -22.15 -11.11 15.74
C GLU A 221 -21.50 -11.77 14.52
N VAL A 222 -21.01 -10.97 13.56
CA VAL A 222 -20.23 -11.48 12.42
C VAL A 222 -19.04 -12.32 12.89
N LEU A 223 -18.31 -11.86 13.91
CA LEU A 223 -17.15 -12.58 14.44
C LEU A 223 -17.55 -13.89 15.13
N LYS A 224 -18.64 -13.90 15.91
CA LYS A 224 -19.17 -15.12 16.54
C LYS A 224 -19.57 -16.16 15.49
N LEU A 225 -20.35 -15.75 14.49
CA LEU A 225 -20.78 -16.63 13.39
C LEU A 225 -19.58 -17.15 12.59
N LEU A 226 -18.57 -16.30 12.36
CA LEU A 226 -17.36 -16.71 11.67
C LEU A 226 -16.54 -17.70 12.50
N ALA A 227 -16.39 -17.46 13.81
CA ALA A 227 -15.68 -18.36 14.72
C ALA A 227 -16.35 -19.74 14.75
N ALA A 228 -17.67 -19.77 14.96
CA ALA A 228 -18.46 -21.01 14.96
C ALA A 228 -18.32 -21.77 13.63
N LYS A 229 -18.51 -21.08 12.50
CA LYS A 229 -18.41 -21.66 11.16
C LYS A 229 -17.03 -22.23 10.83
N ARG A 230 -15.97 -21.65 11.40
CA ARG A 230 -14.58 -22.09 11.18
C ARG A 230 -14.09 -23.09 12.22
N GLY A 231 -14.91 -23.42 13.22
CA GLY A 231 -14.50 -24.26 14.33
C GLY A 231 -13.40 -23.62 15.19
N PHE A 232 -13.37 -22.28 15.26
CA PHE A 232 -12.42 -21.57 16.11
C PHE A 232 -12.90 -21.63 17.55
N LEU A 233 -12.35 -22.58 18.30
CA LEU A 233 -12.69 -22.83 19.70
C LEU A 233 -11.47 -22.64 20.60
N LEU A 234 -11.70 -22.13 21.80
CA LEU A 234 -10.75 -22.16 22.90
C LEU A 234 -10.85 -23.49 23.64
N LYS A 235 -9.90 -23.74 24.56
CA LYS A 235 -10.04 -24.81 25.54
C LYS A 235 -11.31 -24.55 26.35
N GLY A 236 -12.18 -25.56 26.45
CA GLY A 236 -13.50 -25.44 27.09
C GLY A 236 -14.67 -25.23 26.13
N GLY A 237 -14.43 -25.14 24.81
CA GLY A 237 -15.50 -25.10 23.81
C GLY A 237 -16.07 -23.70 23.52
N GLU A 238 -15.55 -22.66 24.17
CA GLU A 238 -15.93 -21.27 23.88
C GLU A 238 -15.41 -20.81 22.51
N LEU A 239 -16.15 -19.93 21.84
CA LEU A 239 -15.75 -19.38 20.54
C LEU A 239 -14.51 -18.49 20.66
N ASN A 240 -13.50 -18.77 19.84
CA ASN A 240 -12.27 -17.98 19.76
C ASN A 240 -12.46 -16.76 18.83
N ILE A 241 -12.98 -15.67 19.41
CA ILE A 241 -13.23 -14.40 18.73
C ILE A 241 -11.93 -13.73 18.26
N ASP A 242 -10.82 -13.97 18.97
CA ASP A 242 -9.52 -13.39 18.66
C ASP A 242 -8.98 -13.94 17.33
N GLU A 243 -9.11 -15.24 17.07
CA GLU A 243 -8.71 -15.84 15.79
C GLU A 243 -9.66 -15.43 14.65
N ALA A 244 -10.97 -15.33 14.90
CA ALA A 244 -11.90 -14.78 13.91
C ALA A 244 -11.53 -13.34 13.53
N SER A 245 -11.14 -12.52 14.51
CA SER A 245 -10.68 -11.14 14.30
C SER A 245 -9.41 -11.08 13.46
N ARG A 246 -8.42 -11.95 13.74
CA ARG A 246 -7.20 -12.06 12.93
C ARG A 246 -7.52 -12.50 11.51
N LEU A 247 -8.41 -13.48 11.34
CA LEU A 247 -8.83 -13.97 10.02
C LEU A 247 -9.44 -12.84 9.18
N ILE A 248 -10.35 -12.03 9.73
CA ILE A 248 -10.95 -10.89 9.02
C ILE A 248 -9.87 -9.91 8.55
N LEU A 249 -8.94 -9.52 9.45
CA LEU A 249 -7.86 -8.60 9.10
C LEU A 249 -6.89 -9.20 8.07
N ARG A 250 -6.62 -10.52 8.16
CA ARG A 250 -5.75 -11.25 7.23
C ARG A 250 -6.38 -11.35 5.84
N ASP A 251 -7.66 -11.68 5.78
CA ASP A 251 -8.43 -11.75 4.53
C ASP A 251 -8.56 -10.37 3.88
N TRP A 252 -8.70 -9.31 4.68
CA TRP A 252 -8.59 -7.92 4.21
C TRP A 252 -7.22 -7.63 3.60
N GLN A 253 -6.13 -7.86 4.34
CA GLN A 253 -4.79 -7.51 3.89
C GLN A 253 -4.33 -8.31 2.66
N SER A 254 -4.74 -9.57 2.56
CA SER A 254 -4.45 -10.46 1.43
C SER A 254 -5.32 -10.20 0.20
N GLY A 255 -6.43 -9.47 0.35
CA GLY A 255 -7.36 -9.14 -0.73
C GLY A 255 -8.44 -10.20 -1.00
N LYS A 256 -8.58 -11.21 -0.12
CA LYS A 256 -9.72 -12.14 -0.15
C LYS A 256 -11.03 -11.42 0.18
N LEU A 257 -11.00 -10.53 1.17
CA LEU A 257 -12.09 -9.62 1.48
C LEU A 257 -11.92 -8.32 0.67
N LYS A 258 -12.62 -8.24 -0.48
CA LYS A 258 -12.51 -7.12 -1.44
C LYS A 258 -13.33 -5.89 -1.01
N PHE A 259 -12.96 -5.31 0.12
CA PHE A 259 -13.49 -4.03 0.58
C PHE A 259 -12.75 -2.86 -0.09
N TYR A 260 -13.43 -1.76 -0.34
CA TYR A 260 -12.82 -0.56 -0.90
C TYR A 260 -13.69 0.67 -0.61
N LYS A 261 -13.06 1.84 -0.65
CA LYS A 261 -13.71 3.14 -0.49
C LYS A 261 -13.77 3.86 -1.82
N LEU A 262 -14.77 4.70 -1.96
CA LEU A 262 -14.95 5.62 -3.07
C LEU A 262 -14.50 7.04 -2.67
N PRO A 263 -14.07 7.88 -3.62
CA PRO A 263 -13.79 9.29 -3.34
C PRO A 263 -14.95 10.00 -2.63
N GLU A 264 -16.18 9.70 -3.04
CA GLU A 264 -17.42 10.27 -2.48
C GLU A 264 -17.62 9.93 -1.00
N ASN A 265 -16.96 8.90 -0.47
CA ASN A 265 -17.05 8.56 0.96
C ASN A 265 -16.32 9.56 1.87
N PHE A 266 -15.57 10.51 1.30
CA PHE A 266 -14.73 11.42 2.07
C PHE A 266 -15.31 12.83 2.22
N ASN A 267 -16.46 13.16 1.59
CA ASN A 267 -17.08 14.50 1.64
C ASN A 267 -16.04 15.65 1.57
N LEU A 268 -15.06 15.53 0.66
CA LEU A 268 -14.00 16.51 0.42
C LEU A 268 -14.33 17.35 -0.80
#